data_AF-A0A0C3NWR4-F1
#
_entry.id   AF-A0A0C3NWR4-F1
#
_cell.length_a   1.000
_cell.length_b   1.000
_cell.length_c   1.000
_cell.angle_alpha   90.00
_cell.angle_beta   90.00
_cell.angle_gamma   90.00
#
_symmetry.space_group_name_H-M   'P 1'
#
loop_
_entity.id
_entity.type
_entity.pdbx_description
1 polymer ?
#
loop_
_entity_poly.entity_id
_entity_poly.type
_entity_poly.pdbx_seq_one_letter_code
_entity_poly.pdbx_strand_id
1 'polypeptide(L)'
;IFTVTTFSNGHKLIDVIISKTTSALSPIFQFHSTAVMNFFSADSLFCAYPSLTLRHHAMINTTRLKNRTFTPTQIKALLKYKSHGF
;
A
#
# COMPACT_ATOMS: atom_id res chain seq x y z
N ILE A 1 -2.64 11.71 -8.12
CA ILE A 1 -2.87 12.20 -6.74
C ILE A 1 -1.66 12.06 -5.81
N PHE A 2 -0.62 11.32 -6.21
CA PHE A 2 0.65 11.27 -5.51
C PHE A 2 1.79 11.18 -6.54
N THR A 3 3.03 11.36 -6.09
CA THR A 3 4.27 11.01 -6.81
C THR A 3 5.07 10.04 -5.97
N VAL A 4 5.94 9.25 -6.60
CA VAL A 4 6.82 8.30 -5.92
C VAL A 4 8.27 8.68 -6.22
N THR A 5 9.07 8.77 -5.16
CA THR A 5 10.52 8.96 -5.25
C THR A 5 11.19 7.81 -4.52
N THR A 6 12.00 7.04 -5.22
CA THR A 6 12.73 5.92 -4.64
C THR A 6 14.13 6.35 -4.24
N PHE A 7 14.49 6.13 -2.99
CA PHE A 7 15.84 6.32 -2.46
C PHE A 7 16.52 4.97 -2.30
N SER A 8 17.82 4.91 -2.62
CA SER A 8 18.65 3.71 -2.51
C SER A 8 19.97 4.04 -1.85
N ASN A 9 20.48 3.11 -1.04
CA ASN A 9 21.87 3.13 -0.57
C ASN A 9 22.70 1.96 -1.12
N GLY A 10 22.23 1.29 -2.19
CA GLY A 10 22.87 0.10 -2.77
C GLY A 10 22.48 -1.23 -2.11
N HIS A 11 21.98 -1.21 -0.87
CA HIS A 11 21.54 -2.40 -0.14
C HIS A 11 20.04 -2.43 0.12
N LYS A 12 19.44 -1.26 0.35
CA LYS A 12 18.02 -1.08 0.66
C LYS A 12 17.42 -0.01 -0.22
N LEU A 13 16.14 -0.18 -0.49
CA LEU A 13 15.32 0.72 -1.29
C LEU A 13 14.15 1.21 -0.42
N ILE A 14 13.89 2.51 -0.44
CA ILE A 14 12.74 3.14 0.22
C ILE A 14 11.97 3.93 -0.81
N ASP A 15 10.69 3.58 -0.98
CA ASP A 15 9.76 4.35 -1.80
C ASP A 15 9.08 5.42 -0.94
N VAL A 16 9.33 6.70 -1.24
CA VAL A 16 8.65 7.84 -0.61
C VAL A 16 7.46 8.24 -1.48
N ILE A 17 6.26 8.12 -0.92
CA ILE A 17 5.02 8.50 -1.59
C ILE A 17 4.62 9.90 -1.12
N ILE A 18 4.69 10.87 -2.03
CA ILE A 18 4.33 12.27 -1.76
C ILE A 18 2.88 12.47 -2.18
N SER A 19 1.99 12.70 -1.20
CA SER A 19 0.59 13.04 -1.49
C SER A 19 0.50 14.42 -2.15
N LYS A 20 -0.32 14.54 -3.19
CA LYS A 20 -0.67 15.82 -3.84
C LYS A 20 -1.95 16.43 -3.28
N THR A 21 -2.53 15.81 -2.24
CA THR A 21 -3.71 16.33 -1.54
C THR A 21 -3.28 16.88 -0.18
N THR A 22 -4.22 17.49 0.55
CA THR A 22 -3.99 17.98 1.92
C THR A 22 -3.76 16.86 2.94
N SER A 23 -3.91 15.58 2.55
CA SER A 23 -3.79 14.44 3.45
C SER A 23 -2.82 13.40 2.91
N ALA A 24 -1.87 12.98 3.77
CA ALA A 24 -1.00 11.84 3.51
C ALA A 24 -1.77 10.50 3.46
N LEU A 25 -3.00 10.45 3.96
CA LEU A 25 -3.82 9.24 4.00
C LEU A 25 -4.40 8.86 2.64
N SER A 26 -4.61 9.85 1.76
CA SER A 26 -5.20 9.64 0.43
C SER A 26 -4.50 8.52 -0.36
N PRO A 27 -3.17 8.56 -0.59
CA PRO A 27 -2.47 7.50 -1.30
C PRO A 27 -2.53 6.13 -0.60
N ILE A 28 -2.64 6.10 0.74
CA ILE A 28 -2.71 4.86 1.53
C ILE A 28 -4.03 4.14 1.25
N PHE A 29 -5.17 4.84 1.40
CA PHE A 29 -6.50 4.25 1.21
C PHE A 29 -6.89 4.03 -0.25
N GLN A 30 -6.17 4.63 -1.19
CA GLN A 30 -6.36 4.40 -2.63
C GLN A 30 -5.45 3.29 -3.18
N PHE A 31 -4.65 2.66 -2.32
CA PHE A 31 -3.92 1.47 -2.71
C PHE A 31 -4.88 0.32 -3.05
N HIS A 32 -4.38 -0.62 -3.85
CA HIS A 32 -5.18 -1.67 -4.47
C HIS A 32 -5.42 -2.88 -3.56
N SER A 33 -4.87 -2.88 -2.34
CA SER A 33 -5.02 -3.95 -1.35
C SER A 33 -4.97 -3.36 0.06
N THR A 34 -5.65 -4.01 1.01
CA THR A 34 -5.64 -3.64 2.43
C THR A 34 -4.29 -3.90 3.11
N ALA A 35 -3.38 -4.64 2.48
CA ALA A 35 -2.07 -5.00 3.05
C ALA A 35 -1.22 -3.79 3.51
N VAL A 36 -1.44 -2.62 2.90
CA VAL A 36 -0.67 -1.38 3.19
C VAL A 36 -1.46 -0.33 3.97
N MET A 37 -2.70 -0.62 4.37
CA MET A 37 -3.55 0.35 5.07
C MET A 37 -3.27 0.39 6.58
N ASN A 38 -2.00 0.20 6.93
CA ASN A 38 -1.46 0.27 8.28
C ASN A 38 -0.26 1.23 8.24
N PHE A 39 -0.21 2.20 9.14
CA PHE A 39 0.85 3.21 9.15
C PHE A 39 1.11 3.75 10.55
N PHE A 40 2.29 4.32 10.73
CA PHE A 40 2.67 5.07 11.93
C PHE A 40 2.60 6.56 11.61
N SER A 41 2.01 7.35 12.50
CA SER A 41 2.16 8.81 12.55
C SER A 41 3.22 9.18 13.59
N ALA A 42 3.34 10.48 13.90
CA ALA A 42 4.23 10.95 14.95
C ALA A 42 3.82 10.45 16.35
N ASP A 43 2.53 10.18 16.57
CA ASP A 43 1.92 9.97 17.89
C ASP A 43 1.12 8.67 18.00
N SER A 44 0.89 7.96 16.90
CA SER A 44 -0.01 6.81 16.89
C SER A 44 0.32 5.78 15.81
N LEU A 45 -0.13 4.55 16.06
CA LEU A 45 -0.19 3.46 15.09
C LEU A 45 -1.63 3.33 14.61
N PHE A 46 -1.83 3.29 13.30
CA PHE A 46 -3.11 3.03 12.68
C PHE A 46 -3.09 1.67 11.97
N CYS A 47 -4.14 0.88 12.22
CA CYS A 47 -4.40 -0.36 11.52
C CYS A 47 -5.86 -0.38 11.06
N ALA A 48 -6.12 -0.15 9.77
CA ALA A 48 -7.48 -0.02 9.26
C ALA A 48 -8.25 -1.35 9.28
N TYR A 49 -7.54 -2.48 9.17
CA TYR A 49 -8.13 -3.83 9.12
C TYR A 49 -7.38 -4.79 10.05
N PRO A 50 -7.54 -4.67 11.38
CA PRO A 50 -6.78 -5.47 12.34
C PRO A 50 -7.07 -6.97 12.22
N SER A 51 -8.32 -7.37 11.96
CA SER A 51 -8.68 -8.78 11.80
C SER A 51 -8.00 -9.45 10.59
N LEU A 52 -7.82 -8.71 9.49
CA LEU A 52 -7.09 -9.19 8.31
C LEU A 52 -5.58 -9.16 8.56
N THR A 53 -5.07 -8.03 9.05
CA THR A 53 -3.63 -7.80 9.26
C THR A 53 -3.04 -8.81 10.24
N LEU A 54 -3.68 -9.03 11.39
CA LEU A 54 -3.21 -9.95 12.43
C LEU A 54 -3.34 -11.43 12.03
N ARG A 55 -4.08 -11.73 10.96
CA ARG A 55 -4.20 -13.07 10.38
C ARG A 55 -3.37 -13.24 9.12
N HIS A 56 -2.50 -12.28 8.78
CA HIS A 56 -1.69 -12.32 7.56
C HIS A 56 -2.54 -12.44 6.29
N HIS A 57 -3.71 -11.81 6.28
CA HIS A 57 -4.63 -11.76 5.14
C HIS A 57 -4.72 -10.34 4.59
N ALA A 58 -4.91 -10.22 3.28
CA ALA A 58 -5.23 -8.97 2.63
C ALA A 58 -6.39 -9.11 1.64
N MET A 59 -7.20 -8.06 1.54
CA MET A 59 -8.27 -7.98 0.56
C MET A 59 -7.86 -7.06 -0.59
N ILE A 60 -7.96 -7.57 -1.81
CA ILE A 60 -7.75 -6.79 -3.03
C ILE A 60 -8.99 -5.95 -3.31
N ASN A 61 -8.81 -4.71 -3.78
CA ASN A 61 -9.90 -3.85 -4.19
C ASN A 61 -10.74 -4.54 -5.29
N THR A 62 -11.96 -4.92 -4.93
CA THR A 62 -12.84 -5.75 -5.77
C THR A 62 -13.32 -5.00 -7.01
N THR A 63 -13.46 -3.68 -6.96
CA THR A 63 -13.80 -2.85 -8.13
C THR A 63 -12.71 -2.93 -9.19
N ARG A 64 -11.42 -2.88 -8.77
CA ARG A 64 -10.28 -3.00 -9.70
C ARG A 64 -10.21 -4.39 -10.33
N LEU A 65 -10.49 -5.42 -9.53
CA LEU A 65 -10.51 -6.82 -9.96
C LEU A 65 -11.63 -7.08 -10.96
N LYS A 66 -12.86 -6.66 -10.64
CA LYS A 66 -14.04 -6.83 -11.50
C LYS A 66 -13.84 -6.14 -12.86
N ASN A 67 -13.28 -4.94 -12.85
CA ASN A 67 -13.05 -4.18 -14.08
C ASN A 67 -11.78 -4.61 -14.83
N ARG A 68 -11.01 -5.57 -14.29
CA ARG A 68 -9.71 -6.02 -14.85
C ARG A 68 -8.76 -4.87 -15.16
N THR A 69 -8.75 -3.85 -14.30
CA THR A 69 -8.04 -2.58 -14.53
C THR A 69 -6.64 -2.54 -13.92
N PHE A 70 -6.08 -3.70 -13.56
CA PHE A 70 -4.76 -3.77 -12.96
C PHE A 70 -3.67 -3.55 -14.01
N THR A 71 -2.83 -2.55 -13.78
CA THR A 71 -1.60 -2.39 -14.56
C THR A 71 -0.54 -3.41 -14.11
N PRO A 72 0.42 -3.78 -14.97
CA PRO A 72 1.50 -4.70 -14.58
C PRO A 72 2.25 -4.23 -13.33
N THR A 73 2.45 -2.92 -13.15
CA THR A 73 3.09 -2.34 -11.97
C THR A 73 2.26 -2.56 -10.70
N GLN A 74 0.94 -2.45 -10.77
CA GLN A 74 0.06 -2.73 -9.63
C GLN A 74 0.05 -4.22 -9.28
N ILE A 75 0.10 -5.10 -10.29
CA ILE A 75 0.24 -6.55 -10.05
C ILE A 75 1.56 -6.85 -9.35
N LYS A 76 2.68 -6.26 -9.80
CA LYS A 76 3.98 -6.39 -9.13
C LYS A 76 3.92 -5.93 -7.68
N ALA A 77 3.22 -4.84 -7.40
CA ALA A 77 3.04 -4.34 -6.04
C ALA A 77 2.20 -5.31 -5.17
N LEU A 78 1.14 -5.93 -5.70
CA LEU A 78 0.41 -7.00 -5.01
C LEU A 78 1.32 -8.19 -4.70
N LEU A 79 2.10 -8.65 -5.67
CA LEU A 79 3.02 -9.78 -5.50
C LEU A 79 4.13 -9.47 -4.49
N LYS A 80 4.62 -8.23 -4.44
CA LYS A 80 5.55 -7.75 -3.41
C LYS A 80 4.97 -7.97 -2.01
N TYR A 81 3.77 -7.46 -1.74
CA TYR A 81 3.17 -7.63 -0.41
C TYR A 81 2.81 -9.08 -0.10
N LYS A 82 2.43 -9.87 -1.11
CA LYS A 82 2.26 -11.32 -0.94
C LYS A 82 3.54 -12.02 -0.46
N SER A 83 4.69 -11.68 -1.05
CA SER A 83 5.99 -12.22 -0.62
C SER A 83 6.40 -11.81 0.80
N HIS A 84 5.77 -10.76 1.35
CA HIS A 84 5.96 -10.31 2.73
C HIS A 84 4.98 -10.97 3.72
N GLY A 85 4.23 -11.99 3.30
CA GLY A 85 3.33 -12.76 4.16
C GLY A 85 1.91 -12.19 4.24
N PHE A 86 1.38 -11.65 3.14
CA PHE A 86 -0.02 -11.21 2.98
C PHE A 86 -0.73 -11.93 1.82
#